data_AF-A0A537A9N7-F1
#
_entry.id   AF-A0A537A9N7-F1
#
_cell.length_a   1.000
_cell.length_b   1.000
_cell.length_c   1.000
_cell.angle_alpha   90.00
_cell.angle_beta   90.00
_cell.angle_gamma   90.00
#
_symmetry.space_group_name_H-M   'P 1'
#
loop_
_entity.id
_entity.type
_entity.pdbx_description
1 polymer ?
#
loop_
_entity_poly.entity_id
_entity_poly.type
_entity_poly.pdbx_seq_one_letter_code
_entity_poly.pdbx_strand_id
1 'polypeptide(L)' 'RVIAEKRATITCAPGAKQLPSRMDGVSFAGDYTDPQYPPTLEAAVRSGIRAAQAING' A
#
# COMPACT_ATOMS: atom_id res chain seq x y z
N ARG A 1 -17.65 -11.31 -21.62
CA ARG A 1 -17.68 -11.89 -20.25
C ARG A 1 -16.85 -10.97 -19.36
N VAL A 2 -17.45 -10.36 -18.34
CA VAL A 2 -16.73 -9.49 -17.38
C VAL A 2 -16.21 -10.36 -16.23
N ILE A 3 -14.98 -10.11 -15.80
CA ILE A 3 -14.39 -10.73 -14.60
C ILE A 3 -14.40 -9.66 -13.52
N ALA A 4 -15.17 -9.89 -12.45
CA ALA A 4 -15.18 -9.05 -11.28
C ALA A 4 -14.53 -9.81 -10.12
N GLU A 5 -13.41 -9.32 -9.60
CA GLU A 5 -12.75 -9.88 -8.43
C GLU A 5 -12.86 -8.89 -7.26
N LYS A 6 -13.68 -9.25 -6.26
CA LYS A 6 -14.01 -8.37 -5.13
C LYS A 6 -12.83 -8.09 -4.19
N ARG A 7 -11.75 -8.87 -4.26
CA ARG A 7 -10.55 -8.73 -3.42
C ARG A 7 -9.38 -8.06 -4.12
N ALA A 8 -9.55 -7.60 -5.36
CA ALA A 8 -8.47 -7.02 -6.13
C ALA A 8 -8.09 -5.60 -5.69
N THR A 9 -8.88 -4.94 -4.84
CA THR A 9 -8.66 -3.55 -4.46
C THR A 9 -9.07 -3.32 -3.01
N ILE A 10 -8.37 -2.40 -2.34
CA ILE A 10 -8.72 -2.00 -0.97
C ILE A 10 -10.03 -1.22 -0.92
N THR A 11 -10.67 -1.21 0.25
CA THR A 11 -11.90 -0.45 0.46
C THR A 11 -11.61 1.04 0.65
N CYS A 12 -12.06 1.86 -0.29
CA CYS A 12 -12.03 3.31 -0.18
C CYS A 12 -13.26 3.81 0.61
N ALA A 13 -13.19 3.76 1.95
CA ALA A 13 -14.26 4.25 2.83
C ALA A 13 -13.75 5.40 3.73
N PRO A 14 -14.60 6.38 4.08
CA PRO A 14 -14.26 7.39 5.08
C PRO A 14 -13.84 6.76 6.40
N GLY A 15 -12.73 7.21 6.97
CA GLY A 15 -12.19 6.67 8.23
C GLY A 15 -11.55 5.28 8.12
N ALA A 16 -11.29 4.77 6.91
CA ALA A 16 -10.56 3.52 6.73
C ALA A 16 -9.21 3.57 7.45
N LYS A 17 -8.91 2.52 8.23
CA LYS A 17 -7.68 2.44 9.02
C LYS A 17 -6.49 2.32 8.08
N GLN A 18 -5.57 3.27 8.19
CA GLN A 18 -4.30 3.23 7.46
C GLN A 18 -3.38 2.18 8.10
N LEU A 19 -2.79 1.33 7.26
CA LEU A 19 -1.74 0.42 7.71
C LEU A 19 -0.45 1.21 7.90
N PRO A 20 0.32 0.96 8.97
CA PRO A 20 1.61 1.60 9.15
C PRO A 20 2.60 1.13 8.07
N SER A 21 3.54 2.00 7.69
CA SER A 21 4.59 1.67 6.72
C SER A 21 5.67 0.73 7.27
N ARG A 22 5.76 0.58 8.60
CA ARG A 22 6.66 -0.34 9.29
C ARG A 22 6.06 -0.83 10.61
N MET A 23 6.31 -2.08 10.98
CA MET A 23 5.94 -2.67 12.27
C MET A 23 6.98 -3.72 12.65
N ASP A 24 7.50 -3.69 13.88
CA ASP A 24 8.38 -4.73 14.43
C ASP A 24 9.56 -5.13 13.52
N GLY A 25 10.22 -4.14 12.92
CA GLY A 25 11.34 -4.37 12.01
C GLY A 25 10.95 -4.75 10.57
N VAL A 26 9.66 -4.96 10.29
CA VAL A 26 9.13 -5.26 8.96
C VAL A 26 8.65 -3.99 8.28
N SER A 27 9.19 -3.69 7.10
CA SER A 27 8.72 -2.61 6.23
C SER A 27 7.66 -3.14 5.26
N PHE A 28 6.54 -2.41 5.12
CA PHE A 28 5.46 -2.77 4.20
C PHE A 28 5.58 -2.00 2.88
N ALA A 29 5.27 -2.68 1.78
CA ALA A 29 5.19 -2.10 0.44
C ALA A 29 3.94 -2.61 -0.29
N GLY A 30 3.33 -1.72 -1.07
CA GLY A 30 2.08 -1.98 -1.77
C GLY A 30 1.28 -0.69 -1.97
N ASP A 31 0.38 -0.71 -2.93
CA ASP A 31 -0.54 0.39 -3.26
C ASP A 31 -1.47 0.78 -2.10
N TYR A 32 -1.68 -0.11 -1.14
CA TYR A 32 -2.45 0.07 0.09
C TYR A 32 -1.68 0.73 1.25
N THR A 33 -0.38 1.00 1.07
CA THR A 33 0.49 1.49 2.16
C THR A 33 0.69 3.00 2.13
N ASP A 34 0.30 3.69 1.05
CA ASP A 34 0.38 5.15 0.93
C ASP A 34 -0.95 5.80 1.30
N PRO A 35 -1.04 6.52 2.44
CA PRO A 35 -2.30 7.13 2.88
C PRO A 35 -2.72 8.36 2.07
N GLN A 36 -1.81 8.93 1.29
CA GLN A 36 -2.03 10.15 0.52
C GLN A 36 -2.28 9.88 -0.97
N TYR A 37 -2.21 8.62 -1.40
CA TYR A 37 -2.37 8.22 -2.78
C TYR A 37 -3.46 7.15 -2.94
N PRO A 38 -4.24 7.16 -4.03
CA PRO A 38 -5.12 6.06 -4.33
C PRO A 38 -4.31 4.77 -4.60
N PRO A 39 -4.96 3.58 -4.57
CA PRO A 39 -4.31 2.29 -4.82
C PRO A 39 -3.94 2.16 -6.30
N THR A 40 -2.76 2.67 -6.67
CA THR A 40 -2.26 2.67 -8.03
C THR A 40 -0.88 2.03 -8.11
N LEU A 41 -0.44 1.71 -9.34
CA LEU A 41 0.90 1.18 -9.58
C LEU A 41 1.99 2.16 -9.12
N GLU A 42 1.76 3.48 -9.26
CA GLU A 42 2.68 4.51 -8.78
C GLU A 42 2.80 4.48 -7.25
N ALA A 43 1.70 4.28 -6.53
CA ALA A 43 1.71 4.13 -5.08
C ALA A 43 2.47 2.87 -4.64
N ALA A 44 2.29 1.76 -5.35
CA ALA A 44 3.03 0.52 -5.12
C ALA A 44 4.55 0.71 -5.34
N VAL A 45 4.96 1.36 -6.43
CA VAL A 45 6.38 1.60 -6.72
C VAL A 45 7.00 2.55 -5.69
N ARG A 46 6.34 3.66 -5.37
CA ARG A 46 6.82 4.64 -4.38
C ARG A 46 6.98 4.01 -3.00
N SER A 47 6.04 3.16 -2.58
CA SER A 47 6.14 2.45 -1.30
C SER A 47 7.25 1.41 -1.28
N GLY A 48 7.48 0.70 -2.39
CA GLY A 48 8.61 -0.23 -2.53
C GLY A 48 9.96 0.46 -2.36
N ILE A 49 10.15 1.63 -2.98
CA ILE A 49 11.36 2.45 -2.82
C ILE A 49 11.54 2.87 -1.35
N ARG A 50 10.48 3.36 -0.70
CA ARG A 50 10.50 3.76 0.71
C ARG A 50 10.87 2.58 1.62
N ALA A 51 10.30 1.40 1.40
CA ALA A 51 10.60 0.20 2.16
C ALA A 51 12.06 -0.24 1.99
N ALA A 52 12.58 -0.24 0.76
CA ALA A 52 13.98 -0.58 0.46
C ALA A 52 14.96 0.39 1.13
N GLN A 53 14.67 1.69 1.11
CA GLN A 53 15.49 2.70 1.79
C GLN A 53 15.47 2.50 3.31
N ALA A 54 14.32 2.13 3.88
CA ALA A 54 14.17 1.93 5.32
C ALA A 54 14.86 0.66 5.88
N ILE A 55 15.24 -0.28 5.02
CA ILE A 55 15.98 -1.50 5.41
C ILE A 55 17.46 -1.46 5.05
N ASN A 56 17.87 -0.59 4.11
CA ASN A 56 19.26 -0.41 3.70
C ASN A 56 19.99 0.72 4.44
N GLY A 57 19.29 1.51 5.25
CA GLY A 57 19.86 2.49 6.18
C GLY A 57 19.89 1.94 7.59
#